data_AF-X0H7J0-F1
#
_entry.id   AF-X0H7J0-F1
#
_cell.length_a   1.000
_cell.length_b   1.000
_cell.length_c   1.000
_cell.angle_alpha   90.00
_cell.angle_beta   90.00
_cell.angle_gamma   90.00
#
_symmetry.space_group_name_H-M   'P 1'
#
loop_
_entity.id
_entity.type
_entity.pdbx_description
1 polymer ?
#
loop_
_entity_poly.entity_id
_entity_poly.type
_entity_poly.pdbx_seq_one_letter_code
_entity_poly.pdbx_strand_id
1 'polypeptide(L)'
;MKETWEARASAKRAATLDKIPLEWKLSSEDLERAHCQRDITGSFIEQFICKEAVSITSLKTVGILNAVSEQELTTTRVVRAFCQRAAVAHQVNNCLHEIFFDQALERARYLDDYFAKHGTTLGPLHSLPISLKDQFHVKGVDTTMGYVGWIGGNLGIDPDKTHTVESQIVAELLSLGAVLYCKTSLPQTLLFGETKNNIIGQTLNPINQNLSCGGSSGGEAALMALGGSSVGVGTDIGGSLRIPADFCEIFSIKPTSNRLSYRDVANTNPGQDTYRPAIGFMATSIDALEVMFKAVLGREPWLKDPAVIPITFRQDVAESYQRRADDKGNAKFGERPLKMGVLWRDGMVGLHPPVLRGLKVVVEALKKAGHKVIDWKPPSHETATNIHGGFLSADGAHDIHQHLNRSGEPLIPDLRDGLKLKTPTELLKYQDLTIQGLEFERQYSDYWNSTADSDGMLPSPKFSRHINKS
;
A
#
# COMPACT_ATOMS: atom_id res chain seq x y z
N MET A 1 -1.73 -30.17 -26.32
CA MET A 1 -1.91 -28.73 -26.61
C MET A 1 -1.27 -27.93 -25.48
N LYS A 2 -0.62 -26.79 -25.76
CA LYS A 2 -0.21 -25.88 -24.68
C LYS A 2 -1.48 -25.39 -23.98
N GLU A 3 -1.47 -25.40 -22.65
CA GLU A 3 -2.55 -24.84 -21.85
C GLU A 3 -2.73 -23.35 -22.19
N THR A 4 -3.97 -22.89 -22.39
CA THR A 4 -4.24 -21.49 -22.74
C THR A 4 -4.06 -20.59 -21.51
N TRP A 5 -3.85 -19.29 -21.72
CA TRP A 5 -3.73 -18.35 -20.60
C TRP A 5 -5.05 -18.27 -19.80
N GLU A 6 -6.21 -18.41 -20.45
CA GLU A 6 -7.52 -18.43 -19.80
C GLU A 6 -7.67 -19.63 -18.85
N ALA A 7 -7.23 -20.81 -19.31
CA ALA A 7 -7.26 -22.02 -18.50
C ALA A 7 -6.36 -21.89 -17.26
N ARG A 8 -5.12 -21.37 -17.43
CA ARG A 8 -4.19 -21.09 -16.32
C ARG A 8 -4.76 -20.09 -15.32
N ALA A 9 -5.32 -18.97 -15.81
CA ALA A 9 -5.95 -17.97 -14.98
C ALA A 9 -7.15 -18.54 -14.21
N SER A 10 -7.98 -19.36 -14.86
CA SER A 10 -9.12 -20.02 -14.22
C SER A 10 -8.70 -21.03 -13.16
N ALA A 11 -7.69 -21.85 -13.45
CA ALA A 11 -7.12 -22.78 -12.49
C ALA A 11 -6.56 -22.05 -11.27
N LYS A 12 -5.91 -20.89 -11.47
CA LYS A 12 -5.39 -20.06 -10.39
C LYS A 12 -6.49 -19.49 -9.49
N ARG A 13 -7.58 -18.98 -10.07
CA ARG A 13 -8.75 -18.51 -9.30
C ARG A 13 -9.36 -19.64 -8.48
N ALA A 14 -9.57 -20.80 -9.11
CA ALA A 14 -10.11 -21.98 -8.42
C ALA A 14 -9.21 -22.41 -7.25
N ALA A 15 -7.90 -22.51 -7.49
CA ALA A 15 -6.93 -22.84 -6.46
C ALA A 15 -6.93 -21.84 -5.29
N THR A 16 -7.13 -20.55 -5.56
CA THR A 16 -7.24 -19.51 -4.51
C THR A 16 -8.52 -19.68 -3.70
N LEU A 17 -9.66 -19.92 -4.34
CA LEU A 17 -10.94 -20.19 -3.66
C LEU A 17 -10.94 -21.51 -2.88
N ASP A 18 -10.19 -22.51 -3.33
CA ASP A 18 -10.05 -23.80 -2.65
C ASP A 18 -9.25 -23.71 -1.35
N LYS A 19 -8.43 -22.67 -1.19
CA LYS A 19 -7.76 -22.36 0.09
C LYS A 19 -8.70 -21.76 1.14
N ILE A 20 -9.94 -21.40 0.78
CA ILE A 20 -10.95 -20.94 1.74
C ILE A 20 -11.54 -22.16 2.47
N PRO A 21 -11.47 -22.23 3.81
CA PRO A 21 -12.12 -23.26 4.60
C PRO A 21 -13.62 -23.36 4.30
N LEU A 22 -14.15 -24.59 4.28
CA LEU A 22 -15.53 -24.85 3.90
C LEU A 22 -16.53 -24.07 4.76
N GLU A 23 -16.25 -23.90 6.05
CA GLU A 23 -17.11 -23.14 6.97
C GLU A 23 -17.16 -21.63 6.69
N TRP A 24 -16.28 -21.10 5.83
CA TRP A 24 -16.25 -19.70 5.43
C TRP A 24 -16.68 -19.49 3.97
N LYS A 25 -17.03 -20.56 3.24
CA LYS A 25 -17.54 -20.45 1.87
C LYS A 25 -18.98 -19.96 1.89
N LEU A 26 -19.27 -18.97 1.04
CA LEU A 26 -20.61 -18.43 0.85
C LEU A 26 -21.43 -19.34 -0.08
N SER A 27 -22.75 -19.35 0.10
CA SER A 27 -23.64 -20.02 -0.83
C SER A 27 -23.74 -19.24 -2.15
N SER A 28 -24.18 -19.89 -3.23
CA SER A 28 -24.43 -19.19 -4.50
C SER A 28 -25.46 -18.08 -4.37
N GLU A 29 -26.49 -18.26 -3.53
CA GLU A 29 -27.51 -17.25 -3.24
C GLU A 29 -26.90 -16.01 -2.55
N ASP A 30 -25.97 -16.22 -1.62
CA ASP A 30 -25.28 -15.11 -0.94
C ASP A 30 -24.40 -14.30 -1.92
N LEU A 31 -23.75 -14.97 -2.87
CA LEU A 31 -22.94 -14.33 -3.91
C LEU A 31 -23.81 -13.52 -4.88
N GLU A 32 -24.93 -14.10 -5.33
CA GLU A 32 -25.91 -13.38 -6.17
C GLU A 32 -26.48 -12.16 -5.45
N ARG A 33 -26.77 -12.29 -4.14
CA ARG A 33 -27.20 -11.17 -3.31
C ARG A 33 -26.14 -10.08 -3.25
N ALA A 34 -24.86 -10.44 -3.09
CA ALA A 34 -23.74 -9.48 -3.09
C ALA A 34 -23.62 -8.73 -4.42
N HIS A 35 -23.74 -9.42 -5.55
CA HIS A 35 -23.69 -8.80 -6.89
C HIS A 35 -24.81 -7.80 -7.14
N CYS A 36 -25.95 -7.94 -6.45
CA CYS A 36 -27.06 -7.00 -6.54
C CYS A 36 -26.95 -5.80 -5.59
N GLN A 37 -25.96 -5.79 -4.67
CA GLN A 37 -25.78 -4.69 -3.73
C GLN A 37 -24.89 -3.59 -4.30
N ARG A 38 -25.28 -2.35 -4.01
CA ARG A 38 -24.43 -1.20 -4.30
C ARG A 38 -23.34 -1.03 -3.25
N ASP A 39 -23.69 -1.17 -1.98
CA ASP A 39 -22.78 -1.09 -0.85
C ASP A 39 -22.71 -2.47 -0.19
N ILE A 40 -21.51 -3.04 -0.15
CA ILE A 40 -21.23 -4.36 0.43
C ILE A 40 -20.43 -4.25 1.75
N THR A 41 -20.33 -3.06 2.33
CA THR A 41 -19.64 -2.81 3.61
C THR A 41 -20.57 -3.01 4.82
N GLY A 42 -20.03 -2.80 6.02
CA GLY A 42 -20.78 -2.78 7.28
C GLY A 42 -21.66 -4.02 7.49
N SER A 43 -22.96 -3.79 7.75
CA SER A 43 -23.91 -4.85 8.07
C SER A 43 -24.04 -5.92 6.98
N PHE A 44 -23.80 -5.57 5.71
CA PHE A 44 -23.89 -6.54 4.63
C PHE A 44 -22.83 -7.63 4.77
N ILE A 45 -21.55 -7.27 4.92
CA ILE A 45 -20.50 -8.28 5.04
C ILE A 45 -20.49 -8.95 6.42
N GLU A 46 -20.88 -8.22 7.46
CA GLU A 46 -20.89 -8.71 8.84
C GLU A 46 -21.87 -9.86 9.09
N GLN A 47 -22.92 -9.99 8.28
CA GLN A 47 -23.88 -11.08 8.40
C GLN A 47 -23.28 -12.47 8.12
N PHE A 48 -22.14 -12.53 7.42
CA PHE A 48 -21.49 -13.77 7.00
C PHE A 48 -20.44 -14.28 7.99
N ILE A 49 -20.19 -13.56 9.08
CA ILE A 49 -19.18 -13.90 10.07
C ILE A 49 -19.78 -13.90 11.48
N CYS A 50 -19.13 -14.56 12.43
CA CYS A 50 -19.65 -14.61 13.79
C CYS A 50 -19.48 -13.26 14.50
N LYS A 51 -20.30 -12.99 15.52
CA LYS A 51 -20.27 -11.74 16.30
C LYS A 51 -18.89 -11.45 16.91
N GLU A 52 -18.17 -12.49 17.31
CA GLU A 52 -16.80 -12.35 17.82
C GLU A 52 -15.86 -11.82 16.73
N ALA A 53 -15.92 -12.38 15.51
CA ALA A 53 -15.10 -11.91 14.40
C ALA A 53 -15.44 -10.46 14.02
N VAL A 54 -16.73 -10.08 14.03
CA VAL A 54 -17.15 -8.67 13.84
C VAL A 54 -16.50 -7.77 14.91
N SER A 55 -16.60 -8.14 16.19
CA SER A 55 -16.04 -7.37 17.30
C SER A 55 -14.53 -7.17 17.15
N ILE A 56 -13.79 -8.26 16.90
CA ILE A 56 -12.33 -8.24 16.76
C ILE A 56 -11.88 -7.41 15.55
N THR A 57 -12.50 -7.62 14.39
CA THR A 57 -12.12 -6.93 13.13
C THR A 57 -12.56 -5.47 13.09
N SER A 58 -13.42 -5.04 14.03
CA SER A 58 -13.80 -3.63 14.20
C SER A 58 -12.82 -2.84 15.08
N LEU A 59 -11.88 -3.51 15.74
CA LEU A 59 -10.83 -2.85 16.50
C LEU A 59 -9.85 -2.14 15.55
N LYS A 60 -9.40 -0.94 15.94
CA LYS A 60 -8.27 -0.27 15.30
C LYS A 60 -6.97 -1.03 15.58
N THR A 61 -5.96 -0.86 14.73
CA THR A 61 -4.65 -1.53 14.85
C THR A 61 -4.04 -1.44 16.25
N VAL A 62 -4.01 -0.24 16.86
CA VAL A 62 -3.47 -0.08 18.23
C VAL A 62 -4.33 -0.79 19.26
N GLY A 63 -5.66 -0.82 19.10
CA GLY A 63 -6.56 -1.57 19.96
C GLY A 63 -6.31 -3.08 19.90
N ILE A 64 -6.00 -3.63 18.72
CA ILE A 64 -5.64 -5.04 18.55
C ILE A 64 -4.35 -5.35 19.31
N LEU A 65 -3.32 -4.53 19.12
CA LEU A 65 -2.01 -4.70 19.78
C LEU A 65 -2.16 -4.66 21.31
N ASN A 66 -2.93 -3.70 21.83
CA ASN A 66 -3.18 -3.56 23.26
C ASN A 66 -3.94 -4.76 23.83
N ALA A 67 -5.06 -5.14 23.20
CA ALA A 67 -5.90 -6.24 23.68
C ALA A 67 -5.15 -7.57 23.77
N VAL A 68 -4.18 -7.82 22.88
CA VAL A 68 -3.33 -9.01 22.98
C VAL A 68 -2.25 -8.85 24.05
N SER A 69 -1.61 -7.69 24.14
CA SER A 69 -0.60 -7.42 25.19
C SER A 69 -1.18 -7.50 26.61
N GLU A 70 -2.45 -7.13 26.76
CA GLU A 70 -3.23 -7.16 28.00
C GLU A 70 -3.92 -8.52 28.24
N GLN A 71 -3.72 -9.49 27.33
CA GLN A 71 -4.28 -10.85 27.39
C GLN A 71 -5.81 -10.93 27.33
N GLU A 72 -6.49 -9.89 26.83
CA GLU A 72 -7.93 -9.90 26.56
C GLU A 72 -8.27 -10.74 25.33
N LEU A 73 -7.37 -10.74 24.35
CA LEU A 73 -7.43 -11.55 23.13
C LEU A 73 -6.15 -12.37 22.96
N THR A 74 -6.27 -13.53 22.30
CA THR A 74 -5.11 -14.29 21.84
C THR A 74 -4.83 -14.00 20.38
N THR A 75 -3.59 -14.19 19.94
CA THR A 75 -3.18 -14.03 18.54
C THR A 75 -4.01 -14.94 17.64
N THR A 76 -4.24 -16.19 18.05
CA THR A 76 -5.04 -17.14 17.27
C THR A 76 -6.47 -16.64 17.05
N ARG A 77 -7.11 -16.03 18.07
CA ARG A 77 -8.46 -15.45 17.93
C ARG A 77 -8.46 -14.26 16.98
N VAL A 78 -7.47 -13.37 17.11
CA VAL A 78 -7.30 -12.20 16.23
C VAL A 78 -7.13 -12.63 14.78
N VAL A 79 -6.14 -13.48 14.51
CA VAL A 79 -5.81 -13.93 13.15
C VAL A 79 -6.98 -14.70 12.52
N ARG A 80 -7.63 -15.59 13.26
CA ARG A 80 -8.79 -16.33 12.74
C ARG A 80 -9.93 -15.39 12.32
N ALA A 81 -10.22 -14.35 13.10
CA ALA A 81 -11.25 -13.37 12.77
C ALA A 81 -10.94 -12.61 11.47
N PHE A 82 -9.69 -12.16 11.29
CA PHE A 82 -9.26 -11.48 10.06
C PHE A 82 -9.24 -12.42 8.85
N CYS A 83 -8.77 -13.67 9.00
CA CYS A 83 -8.83 -14.68 7.93
C CYS A 83 -10.27 -14.96 7.50
N GLN A 84 -11.20 -15.10 8.44
CA GLN A 84 -12.61 -15.32 8.13
C GLN A 84 -13.20 -14.13 7.35
N ARG A 85 -12.99 -12.90 7.82
CA ARG A 85 -13.53 -11.70 7.14
C ARG A 85 -12.88 -11.47 5.77
N ALA A 86 -11.59 -11.76 5.62
CA ALA A 86 -10.91 -11.70 4.34
C ALA A 86 -11.41 -12.76 3.33
N ALA A 87 -11.72 -13.97 3.80
CA ALA A 87 -12.31 -15.02 2.97
C ALA A 87 -13.67 -14.59 2.39
N VAL A 88 -14.55 -14.01 3.23
CA VAL A 88 -15.83 -13.46 2.79
C VAL A 88 -15.62 -12.29 1.83
N ALA A 89 -14.74 -11.34 2.18
CA ALA A 89 -14.44 -10.17 1.36
C ALA A 89 -13.94 -10.54 -0.04
N HIS A 90 -13.13 -11.58 -0.16
CA HIS A 90 -12.64 -12.06 -1.45
C HIS A 90 -13.77 -12.63 -2.31
N GLN A 91 -14.62 -13.46 -1.72
CA GLN A 91 -15.72 -14.12 -2.43
C GLN A 91 -16.72 -13.10 -3.01
N VAL A 92 -16.93 -11.96 -2.35
CA VAL A 92 -17.86 -10.92 -2.82
C VAL A 92 -17.21 -9.83 -3.69
N ASN A 93 -15.89 -9.67 -3.68
CA ASN A 93 -15.22 -8.53 -4.34
C ASN A 93 -13.83 -8.80 -4.93
N ASN A 94 -13.45 -10.06 -5.19
CA ASN A 94 -12.21 -10.46 -5.88
C ASN A 94 -10.93 -9.74 -5.39
N CYS A 95 -10.81 -9.46 -4.09
CA CYS A 95 -9.75 -8.58 -3.57
C CYS A 95 -8.39 -9.27 -3.26
N LEU A 96 -8.26 -10.58 -3.50
CA LEU A 96 -7.08 -11.38 -3.16
C LEU A 96 -6.52 -12.12 -4.39
N HIS A 97 -5.20 -12.15 -4.51
CA HIS A 97 -4.46 -13.04 -5.42
C HIS A 97 -4.00 -14.32 -4.71
N GLU A 98 -3.70 -14.23 -3.41
CA GLU A 98 -3.27 -15.38 -2.61
C GLU A 98 -3.92 -15.41 -1.24
N ILE A 99 -4.16 -16.63 -0.78
CA ILE A 99 -4.58 -16.97 0.57
C ILE A 99 -3.55 -17.95 1.14
N PHE A 100 -3.17 -17.77 2.40
CA PHE A 100 -2.29 -18.69 3.16
C PHE A 100 -2.65 -18.63 4.66
N PHE A 101 -3.96 -18.76 4.93
CA PHE A 101 -4.52 -18.69 6.28
C PHE A 101 -4.02 -19.80 7.20
N ASP A 102 -3.66 -20.95 6.64
CA ASP A 102 -3.02 -22.07 7.34
C ASP A 102 -1.68 -21.66 7.95
N GLN A 103 -0.80 -21.05 7.15
CA GLN A 103 0.49 -20.52 7.62
C GLN A 103 0.28 -19.39 8.64
N ALA A 104 -0.72 -18.53 8.42
CA ALA A 104 -1.06 -17.46 9.35
C ALA A 104 -1.50 -18.00 10.71
N LEU A 105 -2.36 -19.03 10.73
CA LEU A 105 -2.84 -19.66 11.97
C LEU A 105 -1.74 -20.45 12.68
N GLU A 106 -0.79 -21.03 11.96
CA GLU A 106 0.40 -21.64 12.56
C GLU A 106 1.29 -20.59 13.22
N ARG A 107 1.57 -19.49 12.53
CA ARG A 107 2.30 -18.35 13.10
C ARG A 107 1.59 -17.79 14.32
N ALA A 108 0.26 -17.72 14.30
CA ALA A 108 -0.54 -17.25 15.42
C ALA A 108 -0.36 -18.12 16.67
N ARG A 109 -0.42 -19.45 16.52
CA ARG A 109 -0.17 -20.39 17.63
C ARG A 109 1.24 -20.25 18.19
N TYR A 110 2.24 -20.11 17.33
CA TYR A 110 3.62 -19.86 17.76
C TYR A 110 3.74 -18.58 18.61
N LEU A 111 3.02 -17.51 18.24
CA LEU A 111 3.06 -16.24 18.97
C LEU A 111 2.35 -16.35 20.33
N ASP A 112 1.23 -17.08 20.39
CA ASP A 112 0.56 -17.39 21.66
C ASP A 112 1.48 -18.20 22.59
N ASP A 113 2.15 -19.24 22.07
CA ASP A 113 3.12 -20.05 22.83
C ASP A 113 4.33 -19.22 23.30
N TYR A 114 4.83 -18.31 22.44
CA TYR A 114 5.89 -17.39 22.81
C TYR A 114 5.47 -16.50 23.97
N PHE A 115 4.28 -15.89 23.89
CA PHE A 115 3.77 -15.02 24.93
C PHE A 115 3.58 -15.79 26.25
N ALA A 116 2.99 -16.99 26.20
CA ALA A 116 2.80 -17.84 27.37
C ALA A 116 4.13 -18.22 28.04
N LYS A 117 5.19 -18.46 27.25
CA LYS A 117 6.52 -18.83 27.75
C LYS A 117 7.32 -17.64 28.29
N HIS A 118 7.23 -16.48 27.64
CA HIS A 118 8.10 -15.33 27.91
C HIS A 118 7.43 -14.21 28.69
N GLY A 119 6.10 -14.23 28.85
CA GLY A 119 5.31 -13.19 29.51
C GLY A 119 5.38 -11.82 28.81
N THR A 120 5.87 -11.77 27.56
CA THR A 120 6.10 -10.55 26.79
C THR A 120 5.85 -10.80 25.30
N THR A 121 5.52 -9.74 24.57
CA THR A 121 5.34 -9.77 23.12
C THR A 121 6.66 -9.95 22.39
N LEU A 122 6.68 -10.72 21.31
CA LEU A 122 7.86 -10.93 20.45
C LEU A 122 8.45 -9.63 19.87
N GLY A 123 7.58 -8.65 19.61
CA GLY A 123 7.94 -7.36 19.05
C GLY A 123 6.74 -6.43 18.98
N PRO A 124 6.91 -5.19 18.47
CA PRO A 124 5.87 -4.18 18.49
C PRO A 124 4.68 -4.48 17.55
N LEU A 125 4.82 -5.45 16.66
CA LEU A 125 3.74 -5.91 15.76
C LEU A 125 3.21 -7.29 16.16
N HIS A 126 3.55 -7.78 17.36
CA HIS A 126 3.08 -9.08 17.85
C HIS A 126 1.57 -9.20 17.67
N SER A 127 1.15 -10.29 17.02
CA SER A 127 -0.24 -10.67 16.72
C SER A 127 -0.94 -9.94 15.58
N LEU A 128 -0.35 -8.89 15.02
CA LEU A 128 -1.02 -8.05 14.04
C LEU A 128 -1.13 -8.75 12.68
N PRO A 129 -2.34 -8.99 12.14
CA PRO A 129 -2.51 -9.49 10.78
C PRO A 129 -2.23 -8.37 9.77
N ILE A 130 -1.34 -8.60 8.81
CA ILE A 130 -0.93 -7.61 7.81
C ILE A 130 -1.13 -8.19 6.40
N SER A 131 -1.89 -7.46 5.58
CA SER A 131 -2.10 -7.77 4.17
C SER A 131 -0.97 -7.21 3.30
N LEU A 132 -0.73 -7.84 2.16
CA LEU A 132 0.36 -7.48 1.25
C LEU A 132 -0.15 -7.40 -0.17
N LYS A 133 0.11 -6.30 -0.87
CA LYS A 133 -0.05 -6.25 -2.33
C LYS A 133 0.72 -7.41 -3.01
N ASP A 134 0.20 -7.98 -4.10
CA ASP A 134 0.83 -9.10 -4.83
C ASP A 134 2.14 -8.73 -5.61
N GLN A 135 3.03 -7.98 -4.97
CA GLN A 135 4.41 -7.72 -5.37
C GLN A 135 5.42 -8.27 -4.36
N PHE A 136 4.98 -8.47 -3.12
CA PHE A 136 5.84 -8.94 -2.03
C PHE A 136 5.97 -10.47 -2.08
N HIS A 137 7.21 -10.95 -2.07
CA HIS A 137 7.54 -12.36 -2.02
C HIS A 137 7.47 -12.86 -0.58
N VAL A 138 6.63 -13.87 -0.36
CA VAL A 138 6.50 -14.61 0.90
C VAL A 138 6.90 -16.05 0.60
N LYS A 139 7.74 -16.65 1.46
CA LYS A 139 8.18 -18.05 1.27
C LYS A 139 6.98 -18.99 1.23
N GLY A 140 7.01 -19.96 0.33
CA GLY A 140 5.91 -20.91 0.11
C GLY A 140 4.70 -20.35 -0.62
N VAL A 141 4.72 -19.09 -1.07
CA VAL A 141 3.56 -18.42 -1.67
C VAL A 141 3.89 -17.86 -3.05
N ASP A 142 3.03 -18.14 -4.02
CA ASP A 142 3.06 -17.59 -5.39
C ASP A 142 3.02 -16.06 -5.37
N THR A 143 3.69 -15.38 -6.29
CA THR A 143 3.62 -13.93 -6.58
C THR A 143 3.42 -13.76 -8.07
N THR A 144 2.23 -13.33 -8.49
CA THR A 144 1.88 -13.26 -9.91
C THR A 144 2.03 -11.86 -10.48
N MET A 145 1.90 -10.83 -9.63
CA MET A 145 1.88 -9.42 -10.05
C MET A 145 0.85 -9.16 -11.17
N GLY A 146 -0.25 -9.91 -11.18
CA GLY A 146 -1.31 -9.79 -12.18
C GLY A 146 -0.97 -10.35 -13.56
N TYR A 147 0.19 -11.01 -13.74
CA TYR A 147 0.58 -11.70 -14.96
C TYR A 147 0.32 -13.20 -14.88
N VAL A 148 -0.48 -13.74 -15.81
CA VAL A 148 -0.73 -15.17 -15.96
C VAL A 148 0.59 -15.92 -16.20
N GLY A 149 1.53 -15.30 -16.91
CA GLY A 149 2.85 -15.86 -17.19
C GLY A 149 3.69 -16.17 -15.94
N TRP A 150 3.33 -15.62 -14.78
CA TRP A 150 4.08 -15.73 -13.53
C TRP A 150 3.51 -16.76 -12.54
N ILE A 151 2.32 -17.30 -12.82
CA ILE A 151 1.69 -18.34 -11.99
C ILE A 151 2.64 -19.53 -11.84
N GLY A 152 2.93 -19.91 -10.59
CA GLY A 152 3.82 -21.00 -10.21
C GLY A 152 5.32 -20.75 -10.37
N GLY A 153 5.76 -19.52 -10.69
CA GLY A 153 7.17 -19.24 -11.00
C GLY A 153 7.76 -17.93 -10.49
N ASN A 154 6.96 -16.99 -9.97
CA ASN A 154 7.40 -15.73 -9.33
C ASN A 154 8.52 -15.00 -10.11
N LEU A 155 8.21 -14.45 -11.29
CA LEU A 155 9.23 -13.93 -12.20
C LEU A 155 10.17 -12.88 -11.56
N GLY A 156 11.40 -12.84 -12.04
CA GLY A 156 12.50 -12.08 -11.45
C GLY A 156 13.28 -12.91 -10.43
N ILE A 157 12.72 -14.05 -10.03
CA ILE A 157 13.38 -15.05 -9.20
C ILE A 157 13.91 -16.18 -10.09
N ASP A 158 15.12 -16.63 -9.75
CA ASP A 158 15.71 -17.86 -10.28
C ASP A 158 14.70 -19.02 -10.10
N PRO A 159 14.35 -19.78 -11.15
CA PRO A 159 13.39 -20.89 -11.04
C PRO A 159 13.71 -21.85 -9.88
N ASP A 160 14.99 -22.10 -9.59
CA ASP A 160 15.43 -22.96 -8.48
C ASP A 160 15.15 -22.35 -7.10
N LYS A 161 14.83 -21.05 -7.05
CA LYS A 161 14.49 -20.29 -5.85
C LYS A 161 13.01 -19.91 -5.79
N THR A 162 12.17 -20.40 -6.72
CA THR A 162 10.72 -20.20 -6.68
C THR A 162 10.16 -20.58 -5.30
N HIS A 163 9.34 -19.70 -4.71
CA HIS A 163 8.77 -19.87 -3.36
C HIS A 163 9.79 -19.93 -2.21
N THR A 164 11.08 -19.69 -2.44
CA THR A 164 12.10 -19.64 -1.38
C THR A 164 12.58 -18.24 -1.06
N VAL A 165 12.34 -17.29 -1.97
CA VAL A 165 12.69 -15.87 -1.79
C VAL A 165 11.67 -15.18 -0.90
N GLU A 166 12.18 -14.28 -0.06
CA GLU A 166 11.40 -13.48 0.88
C GLU A 166 11.80 -12.02 0.70
N SER A 167 10.82 -11.13 0.49
CA SER A 167 11.09 -9.71 0.43
C SER A 167 11.68 -9.22 1.76
N GLN A 168 12.60 -8.28 1.71
CA GLN A 168 13.25 -7.78 2.94
C GLN A 168 12.23 -7.20 3.93
N ILE A 169 11.22 -6.47 3.44
CA ILE A 169 10.11 -5.96 4.26
C ILE A 169 9.27 -7.09 4.91
N VAL A 170 9.07 -8.21 4.22
CA VAL A 170 8.34 -9.38 4.74
C VAL A 170 9.10 -9.99 5.92
N ALA A 171 10.41 -10.20 5.76
CA ALA A 171 11.27 -10.70 6.84
C ALA A 171 11.29 -9.75 8.06
N GLU A 172 11.30 -8.44 7.84
CA GLU A 172 11.22 -7.43 8.90
C GLU A 172 9.91 -7.52 9.67
N LEU A 173 8.76 -7.54 8.99
CA LEU A 173 7.45 -7.65 9.61
C LEU A 173 7.32 -8.92 10.45
N LEU A 174 7.73 -10.08 9.91
CA LEU A 174 7.71 -11.34 10.64
C LEU A 174 8.60 -11.27 11.89
N SER A 175 9.79 -10.67 11.80
CA SER A 175 10.70 -10.48 12.94
C SER A 175 10.16 -9.56 14.03
N LEU A 176 9.21 -8.68 13.68
CA LEU A 176 8.52 -7.77 14.60
C LEU A 176 7.29 -8.41 15.25
N GLY A 177 6.97 -9.66 14.92
CA GLY A 177 5.84 -10.40 15.47
C GLY A 177 4.55 -10.33 14.65
N ALA A 178 4.60 -9.76 13.44
CA ALA A 178 3.44 -9.70 12.57
C ALA A 178 3.03 -11.09 12.04
N VAL A 179 1.79 -11.18 11.59
CA VAL A 179 1.21 -12.36 10.93
C VAL A 179 0.76 -11.97 9.52
N LEU A 180 1.33 -12.61 8.51
CA LEU A 180 0.96 -12.41 7.11
C LEU A 180 -0.01 -13.51 6.71
N TYR A 181 -1.07 -13.19 5.96
CA TYR A 181 -2.19 -14.13 5.76
C TYR A 181 -2.79 -14.15 4.35
N CYS A 182 -2.58 -13.09 3.57
CA CYS A 182 -3.06 -13.01 2.19
C CYS A 182 -2.18 -12.10 1.35
N LYS A 183 -2.33 -12.21 0.02
CA LYS A 183 -1.88 -11.17 -0.91
C LYS A 183 -3.04 -10.61 -1.71
N THR A 184 -3.08 -9.30 -1.85
CA THR A 184 -4.22 -8.58 -2.40
C THR A 184 -4.09 -8.31 -3.90
N SER A 185 -5.25 -8.08 -4.50
CA SER A 185 -5.41 -7.77 -5.91
C SER A 185 -4.73 -6.47 -6.33
N LEU A 186 -4.25 -6.48 -7.57
CA LEU A 186 -3.62 -5.34 -8.23
C LEU A 186 -3.89 -5.42 -9.75
N PRO A 187 -3.81 -4.32 -10.52
CA PRO A 187 -3.99 -4.35 -11.96
C PRO A 187 -2.87 -5.06 -12.71
N GLN A 188 -3.19 -5.52 -13.91
CA GLN A 188 -2.17 -6.01 -14.84
C GLN A 188 -1.12 -4.91 -15.04
N THR A 189 0.17 -5.26 -15.01
CA THR A 189 1.32 -4.36 -15.22
C THR A 189 1.60 -3.32 -14.13
N LEU A 190 0.78 -3.21 -13.07
CA LEU A 190 0.84 -2.15 -12.05
C LEU A 190 0.59 -0.71 -12.55
N LEU A 191 0.69 -0.44 -13.85
CA LEU A 191 0.56 0.88 -14.47
C LEU A 191 -0.90 1.20 -14.81
N PHE A 192 -1.79 1.05 -13.84
CA PHE A 192 -3.20 1.41 -13.97
C PHE A 192 -3.75 1.97 -12.66
N GLY A 193 -4.54 3.06 -12.75
CA GLY A 193 -5.19 3.71 -11.62
C GLY A 193 -6.42 2.97 -11.09
N GLU A 194 -6.70 1.77 -11.61
CA GLU A 194 -7.78 0.88 -11.19
C GLU A 194 -7.24 -0.53 -10.92
N THR A 195 -8.06 -1.45 -10.43
CA THR A 195 -7.63 -2.82 -10.10
C THR A 195 -8.33 -3.85 -10.99
N LYS A 196 -7.69 -4.18 -12.11
CA LYS A 196 -8.19 -5.12 -13.12
C LYS A 196 -7.06 -5.93 -13.77
N ASN A 197 -7.21 -7.24 -13.88
CA ASN A 197 -6.26 -8.13 -14.57
C ASN A 197 -6.94 -9.40 -15.09
N ASN A 198 -6.20 -10.22 -15.84
CA ASN A 198 -6.71 -11.45 -16.46
C ASN A 198 -6.84 -12.64 -15.48
N ILE A 199 -6.20 -12.58 -14.30
CA ILE A 199 -6.25 -13.65 -13.30
C ILE A 199 -7.53 -13.54 -12.48
N ILE A 200 -7.75 -12.45 -11.77
CA ILE A 200 -8.87 -12.31 -10.80
C ILE A 200 -10.03 -11.46 -11.35
N GLY A 201 -9.90 -10.91 -12.55
CA GLY A 201 -10.89 -9.99 -13.10
C GLY A 201 -10.74 -8.60 -12.51
N GLN A 202 -11.84 -8.03 -11.98
CA GLN A 202 -11.89 -6.67 -11.46
C GLN A 202 -12.27 -6.67 -9.98
N THR A 203 -11.58 -5.82 -9.21
CA THR A 203 -11.96 -5.47 -7.83
C THR A 203 -12.67 -4.12 -7.87
N LEU A 204 -13.85 -4.04 -7.26
CA LEU A 204 -14.70 -2.85 -7.28
C LEU A 204 -14.68 -2.14 -5.92
N ASN A 205 -15.14 -0.89 -5.89
CA ASN A 205 -15.25 -0.11 -4.67
C ASN A 205 -16.30 -0.75 -3.72
N PRO A 206 -15.95 -1.18 -2.50
CA PRO A 206 -16.90 -1.81 -1.59
C PRO A 206 -18.11 -0.94 -1.20
N ILE A 207 -17.92 0.38 -1.12
CA ILE A 207 -18.96 1.34 -0.71
C ILE A 207 -19.94 1.58 -1.88
N ASN A 208 -19.46 1.46 -3.12
CA ASN A 208 -20.27 1.62 -4.31
C ASN A 208 -19.74 0.77 -5.47
N GLN A 209 -20.31 -0.44 -5.64
CA GLN A 209 -19.93 -1.44 -6.63
C GLN A 209 -20.05 -0.98 -8.10
N ASN A 210 -20.61 0.20 -8.37
CA ASN A 210 -20.58 0.82 -9.70
C ASN A 210 -19.30 1.63 -9.98
N LEU A 211 -18.38 1.72 -9.01
CA LEU A 211 -17.17 2.53 -9.08
C LEU A 211 -15.91 1.68 -8.91
N SER A 212 -14.79 2.22 -9.41
CA SER A 212 -13.47 1.64 -9.21
C SER A 212 -13.03 1.77 -7.75
N CYS A 213 -12.34 0.75 -7.23
CA CYS A 213 -11.63 0.84 -5.95
C CYS A 213 -10.29 1.59 -6.04
N GLY A 214 -9.93 2.07 -7.23
CA GLY A 214 -8.64 2.67 -7.49
C GLY A 214 -7.53 1.63 -7.65
N GLY A 215 -6.29 2.08 -7.78
CA GLY A 215 -5.18 1.21 -8.08
C GLY A 215 -3.82 1.93 -8.07
N SER A 216 -2.71 1.20 -8.08
CA SER A 216 -2.63 -0.26 -8.26
C SER A 216 -2.74 -1.09 -6.97
N SER A 217 -2.81 -0.47 -5.79
CA SER A 217 -3.02 -1.18 -4.51
C SER A 217 -4.50 -1.26 -4.11
N GLY A 218 -5.41 -1.43 -5.08
CA GLY A 218 -6.86 -1.38 -4.82
C GLY A 218 -7.38 -2.60 -4.06
N GLY A 219 -6.74 -3.76 -4.18
CA GLY A 219 -7.07 -4.93 -3.36
C GLY A 219 -6.86 -4.69 -1.86
N GLU A 220 -5.76 -4.03 -1.48
CA GLU A 220 -5.50 -3.60 -0.10
C GLU A 220 -6.66 -2.72 0.41
N ALA A 221 -7.02 -1.69 -0.37
CA ALA A 221 -8.04 -0.74 0.04
C ALA A 221 -9.43 -1.36 0.12
N ALA A 222 -9.79 -2.19 -0.86
CA ALA A 222 -11.06 -2.90 -0.86
C ALA A 222 -11.15 -3.89 0.31
N LEU A 223 -10.08 -4.62 0.61
CA LEU A 223 -10.02 -5.53 1.75
C LEU A 223 -10.20 -4.78 3.09
N MET A 224 -9.56 -3.61 3.24
CA MET A 224 -9.68 -2.78 4.45
C MET A 224 -11.07 -2.18 4.61
N ALA A 225 -11.68 -1.66 3.54
CA ALA A 225 -13.04 -1.14 3.57
C ALA A 225 -14.09 -2.22 3.89
N LEU A 226 -13.79 -3.48 3.56
CA LEU A 226 -14.60 -4.65 3.95
C LEU A 226 -14.27 -5.18 5.36
N GLY A 227 -13.34 -4.55 6.08
CA GLY A 227 -12.87 -4.93 7.41
C GLY A 227 -12.00 -6.19 7.45
N GLY A 228 -11.63 -6.73 6.29
CA GLY A 228 -10.78 -7.91 6.17
C GLY A 228 -9.30 -7.64 6.46
N SER A 229 -8.91 -6.38 6.69
CA SER A 229 -7.59 -5.95 7.15
C SER A 229 -7.66 -4.61 7.88
N SER A 230 -6.77 -4.37 8.85
CA SER A 230 -6.63 -3.05 9.50
C SER A 230 -5.40 -2.28 9.00
N VAL A 231 -4.39 -2.99 8.49
CA VAL A 231 -3.14 -2.45 7.99
C VAL A 231 -2.55 -3.35 6.92
N GLY A 232 -1.84 -2.76 5.98
CA GLY A 232 -1.29 -3.49 4.86
C GLY A 232 -0.18 -2.73 4.15
N VAL A 233 0.51 -3.41 3.25
CA VAL A 233 1.70 -2.93 2.55
C VAL A 233 1.42 -2.83 1.06
N GLY A 234 1.71 -1.65 0.50
CA GLY A 234 1.57 -1.39 -0.93
C GLY A 234 2.76 -0.61 -1.48
N THR A 235 2.61 -0.19 -2.73
CA THR A 235 3.65 0.55 -3.47
C THR A 235 3.02 1.71 -4.22
N ASP A 236 3.79 2.78 -4.44
CA ASP A 236 3.33 3.98 -5.13
C ASP A 236 4.48 4.63 -5.90
N ILE A 237 4.26 4.78 -7.21
CA ILE A 237 5.10 5.54 -8.13
C ILE A 237 4.33 6.74 -8.72
N GLY A 238 3.04 6.55 -9.03
CA GLY A 238 2.17 7.56 -9.62
C GLY A 238 0.85 7.82 -8.86
N GLY A 239 0.70 7.28 -7.64
CA GLY A 239 -0.54 7.42 -6.86
C GLY A 239 -1.07 6.12 -6.26
N SER A 240 -0.38 4.99 -6.44
CA SER A 240 -0.94 3.66 -6.20
C SER A 240 -1.22 3.26 -4.76
N LEU A 241 -0.78 4.06 -3.77
CA LEU A 241 -1.26 3.96 -2.38
C LEU A 241 -2.40 4.95 -2.13
N ARG A 242 -2.27 6.17 -2.68
CA ARG A 242 -3.13 7.32 -2.40
C ARG A 242 -4.48 7.28 -3.11
N ILE A 243 -4.52 6.90 -4.39
CA ILE A 243 -5.74 6.77 -5.19
C ILE A 243 -6.71 5.76 -4.56
N PRO A 244 -6.29 4.49 -4.30
CA PRO A 244 -7.22 3.53 -3.70
C PRO A 244 -7.59 3.88 -2.26
N ALA A 245 -6.70 4.56 -1.50
CA ALA A 245 -7.03 5.02 -0.16
C ALA A 245 -8.14 6.08 -0.15
N ASP A 246 -8.07 7.05 -1.08
CA ASP A 246 -9.11 8.07 -1.27
C ASP A 246 -10.45 7.43 -1.67
N PHE A 247 -10.43 6.49 -2.62
CA PHE A 247 -11.66 5.89 -3.14
C PHE A 247 -12.37 4.99 -2.12
N CYS A 248 -11.63 4.30 -1.25
CA CYS A 248 -12.18 3.35 -0.29
C CYS A 248 -12.22 3.89 1.15
N GLU A 249 -12.09 5.20 1.35
CA GLU A 249 -12.21 5.87 2.66
C GLU A 249 -11.24 5.34 3.74
N ILE A 250 -9.97 5.14 3.37
CA ILE A 250 -8.90 4.72 4.31
C ILE A 250 -7.69 5.66 4.25
N PHE A 251 -6.71 5.41 5.10
CA PHE A 251 -5.47 6.19 5.16
C PHE A 251 -4.34 5.47 4.44
N SER A 252 -3.43 6.24 3.86
CA SER A 252 -2.16 5.74 3.36
C SER A 252 -1.06 6.78 3.52
N ILE A 253 0.18 6.31 3.44
CA ILE A 253 1.34 7.18 3.36
C ILE A 253 2.34 6.61 2.35
N LYS A 254 2.67 7.44 1.35
CA LYS A 254 3.79 7.21 0.45
C LYS A 254 5.03 7.94 1.01
N PRO A 255 6.05 7.24 1.53
CA PRO A 255 7.26 7.92 1.98
C PRO A 255 8.08 8.43 0.79
N THR A 256 9.18 9.12 1.09
CA THR A 256 10.27 9.31 0.13
C THR A 256 10.76 7.94 -0.35
N SER A 257 11.05 7.80 -1.65
CA SER A 257 11.62 6.56 -2.19
C SER A 257 12.92 6.21 -1.44
N ASN A 258 13.25 4.91 -1.38
CA ASN A 258 14.36 4.38 -0.59
C ASN A 258 14.28 4.59 0.94
N ARG A 259 13.12 5.02 1.48
CA ARG A 259 12.93 5.05 2.94
C ARG A 259 12.69 3.67 3.55
N LEU A 260 12.11 2.77 2.76
CA LEU A 260 11.87 1.36 3.08
C LEU A 260 12.52 0.50 1.99
N SER A 261 12.91 -0.72 2.35
CA SER A 261 13.64 -1.64 1.48
C SER A 261 12.76 -2.18 0.35
N TYR A 262 13.17 -1.93 -0.90
CA TYR A 262 12.57 -2.55 -2.09
C TYR A 262 13.28 -3.86 -2.48
N ARG A 263 14.33 -4.25 -1.75
CA ARG A 263 15.04 -5.50 -1.95
C ARG A 263 14.09 -6.71 -1.98
N ASP A 264 14.25 -7.52 -3.03
CA ASP A 264 13.50 -8.75 -3.28
C ASP A 264 11.97 -8.52 -3.38
N VAL A 265 11.54 -7.37 -3.93
CA VAL A 265 10.13 -7.05 -4.25
C VAL A 265 9.96 -6.99 -5.76
N ALA A 266 8.92 -7.67 -6.29
CA ALA A 266 8.63 -7.67 -7.71
C ALA A 266 8.16 -6.29 -8.21
N ASN A 267 8.57 -5.91 -9.42
CA ASN A 267 8.15 -4.65 -10.03
C ASN A 267 8.08 -4.74 -11.56
N THR A 268 7.33 -3.82 -12.16
CA THR A 268 7.37 -3.54 -13.60
C THR A 268 8.48 -2.53 -13.89
N ASN A 269 9.18 -2.70 -15.01
CA ASN A 269 10.29 -1.86 -15.45
C ASN A 269 11.39 -1.72 -14.37
N PRO A 270 11.92 -2.81 -13.79
CA PRO A 270 12.85 -2.74 -12.65
C PRO A 270 14.16 -2.00 -12.97
N GLY A 271 14.50 -1.80 -14.26
CA GLY A 271 15.65 -1.00 -14.69
C GLY A 271 15.42 0.51 -14.70
N GLN A 272 14.18 0.98 -14.54
CA GLN A 272 13.93 2.41 -14.32
C GLN A 272 14.29 2.74 -12.88
N ASP A 273 15.37 3.48 -12.72
CA ASP A 273 15.95 3.74 -11.40
C ASP A 273 16.08 5.23 -11.07
N THR A 274 15.70 6.10 -12.01
CA THR A 274 15.76 7.56 -11.84
C THR A 274 14.68 8.03 -10.87
N TYR A 275 13.41 7.70 -11.14
CA TYR A 275 12.26 8.00 -10.27
C TYR A 275 11.66 6.71 -9.70
N ARG A 276 12.31 6.20 -8.66
CA ARG A 276 11.99 4.93 -8.03
C ARG A 276 10.60 4.93 -7.38
N PRO A 277 9.86 3.80 -7.43
CA PRO A 277 8.68 3.61 -6.60
C PRO A 277 9.03 3.66 -5.11
N ALA A 278 8.03 3.90 -4.27
CA ALA A 278 8.15 3.78 -2.82
C ALA A 278 7.24 2.67 -2.30
N ILE A 279 7.74 1.87 -1.36
CA ILE A 279 6.90 1.04 -0.48
C ILE A 279 6.31 1.96 0.59
N GLY A 280 5.05 1.74 0.93
CA GLY A 280 4.36 2.46 1.99
C GLY A 280 3.27 1.61 2.62
N PHE A 281 2.58 2.20 3.59
CA PHE A 281 1.54 1.51 4.36
C PHE A 281 0.18 2.13 4.09
N MET A 282 -0.84 1.27 4.17
CA MET A 282 -2.26 1.61 4.12
C MET A 282 -2.90 1.10 5.41
N ALA A 283 -3.87 1.84 5.96
CA ALA A 283 -4.51 1.47 7.20
C ALA A 283 -5.89 2.12 7.38
N THR A 284 -6.70 1.55 8.26
CA THR A 284 -8.00 2.12 8.68
C THR A 284 -7.86 3.24 9.71
N SER A 285 -6.63 3.56 10.15
CA SER A 285 -6.35 4.66 11.07
C SER A 285 -4.94 5.25 10.90
N ILE A 286 -4.77 6.53 11.27
CA ILE A 286 -3.49 7.26 11.11
C ILE A 286 -2.40 6.75 12.05
N ASP A 287 -2.75 6.42 13.29
CA ASP A 287 -1.85 5.86 14.31
C ASP A 287 -1.24 4.52 13.88
N ALA A 288 -1.99 3.70 13.13
CA ALA A 288 -1.48 2.47 12.54
C ALA A 288 -0.29 2.72 11.59
N LEU A 289 -0.38 3.77 10.75
CA LEU A 289 0.72 4.15 9.85
C LEU A 289 1.98 4.51 10.65
N GLU A 290 1.82 5.26 11.73
CA GLU A 290 2.92 5.64 12.61
C GLU A 290 3.58 4.42 13.29
N VAL A 291 2.77 3.48 13.82
CA VAL A 291 3.25 2.21 14.40
C VAL A 291 4.09 1.43 13.38
N MET A 292 3.59 1.29 12.14
CA MET A 292 4.29 0.56 11.09
C MET A 292 5.64 1.20 10.74
N PHE A 293 5.70 2.52 10.57
CA PHE A 293 6.95 3.21 10.29
C PHE A 293 7.96 3.10 11.43
N LYS A 294 7.51 3.27 12.68
CA LYS A 294 8.38 3.12 13.86
C LYS A 294 8.95 1.70 13.94
N ALA A 295 8.08 0.70 13.81
CA ALA A 295 8.46 -0.70 13.95
C ALA A 295 9.47 -1.12 12.87
N VAL A 296 9.18 -0.83 11.60
CA VAL A 296 10.04 -1.23 10.48
C VAL A 296 11.36 -0.45 10.46
N LEU A 297 11.33 0.87 10.63
CA LEU A 297 12.58 1.65 10.68
C LEU A 297 13.44 1.32 11.91
N GLY A 298 12.82 0.86 13.01
CA GLY A 298 13.52 0.33 14.17
C GLY A 298 14.27 -0.99 13.92
N ARG A 299 14.04 -1.65 12.78
CA ARG A 299 14.84 -2.80 12.33
C ARG A 299 16.08 -2.42 11.55
N GLU A 300 16.32 -1.13 11.35
CA GLU A 300 17.47 -0.59 10.63
C GLU A 300 17.62 -1.23 9.23
N PRO A 301 16.59 -1.14 8.36
CA PRO A 301 16.56 -1.81 7.05
C PRO A 301 17.80 -1.54 6.18
N TRP A 302 18.44 -0.39 6.35
CA TRP A 302 19.70 -0.02 5.68
C TRP A 302 20.89 -0.93 5.99
N LEU A 303 20.85 -1.72 7.07
CA LEU A 303 21.87 -2.74 7.33
C LEU A 303 21.76 -3.96 6.41
N LYS A 304 20.59 -4.16 5.79
CA LYS A 304 20.29 -5.31 4.93
C LYS A 304 20.05 -4.90 3.48
N ASP A 305 19.64 -3.67 3.21
CA ASP A 305 19.50 -3.13 1.87
C ASP A 305 20.29 -1.82 1.73
N PRO A 306 21.41 -1.82 0.98
CA PRO A 306 22.24 -0.62 0.81
C PRO A 306 21.54 0.49 0.01
N ALA A 307 20.43 0.21 -0.67
CA ALA A 307 19.63 1.24 -1.31
C ALA A 307 18.88 2.11 -0.30
N VAL A 308 18.63 1.61 0.93
CA VAL A 308 17.84 2.31 1.93
C VAL A 308 18.64 3.39 2.62
N ILE A 309 18.05 4.59 2.70
CA ILE A 309 18.69 5.74 3.33
C ILE A 309 18.63 5.55 4.87
N PRO A 310 19.77 5.65 5.60
CA PRO A 310 19.84 5.34 7.03
C PRO A 310 19.25 6.46 7.90
N ILE A 311 17.91 6.61 7.86
CA ILE A 311 17.17 7.60 8.64
C ILE A 311 16.12 6.89 9.51
N THR A 312 16.37 6.92 10.81
CA THR A 312 15.45 6.42 11.84
C THR A 312 14.13 7.20 11.87
N PHE A 313 13.10 6.65 12.51
CA PHE A 313 11.89 7.41 12.80
C PHE A 313 12.23 8.57 13.76
N ARG A 314 12.00 9.81 13.32
CA ARG A 314 12.33 11.02 14.10
C ARG A 314 11.15 11.38 15.01
N GLN A 315 11.08 10.70 16.15
CA GLN A 315 10.02 10.88 17.14
C GLN A 315 9.90 12.34 17.60
N ASP A 316 11.04 12.98 17.86
CA ASP A 316 11.16 14.38 18.26
C ASP A 316 10.51 15.34 17.25
N VAL A 317 10.68 15.07 15.96
CA VAL A 317 10.06 15.87 14.89
C VAL A 317 8.55 15.65 14.87
N ALA A 318 8.08 14.40 14.94
CA ALA A 318 6.65 14.10 14.95
C ALA A 318 5.95 14.78 16.15
N GLU A 319 6.50 14.64 17.36
CA GLU A 319 5.97 15.26 18.58
C GLU A 319 6.02 16.79 18.52
N SER A 320 7.08 17.37 17.94
CA SER A 320 7.20 18.82 17.70
C SER A 320 6.08 19.38 16.85
N TYR A 321 5.52 18.59 15.92
CA TYR A 321 4.37 18.99 15.10
C TYR A 321 3.04 18.70 15.79
N GLN A 322 2.89 17.51 16.39
CA GLN A 322 1.68 17.11 17.11
C GLN A 322 1.35 18.10 18.24
N ARG A 323 2.35 18.54 19.01
CA ARG A 323 2.15 19.47 20.15
C ARG A 323 1.62 20.86 19.75
N ARG A 324 1.68 21.22 18.46
CA ARG A 324 1.21 22.52 17.93
C ARG A 324 -0.31 22.59 17.83
N ALA A 325 -0.98 21.44 17.90
CA ALA A 325 -2.43 21.34 17.96
C ALA A 325 -2.87 20.84 19.35
N ASP A 326 -4.05 21.25 19.80
CA ASP A 326 -4.74 20.62 20.93
C ASP A 326 -5.47 19.33 20.49
N ASP A 327 -6.10 18.64 21.44
CA ASP A 327 -6.83 17.38 21.17
C ASP A 327 -8.04 17.55 20.23
N LYS A 328 -8.47 18.80 19.99
CA LYS A 328 -9.54 19.15 19.06
C LYS A 328 -9.00 19.61 17.70
N GLY A 329 -7.69 19.60 17.52
CA GLY A 329 -7.01 20.05 16.30
C GLY A 329 -6.90 21.57 16.18
N ASN A 330 -7.16 22.35 17.24
CA ASN A 330 -6.95 23.81 17.20
C ASN A 330 -5.47 24.13 17.43
N ALA A 331 -5.00 25.21 16.81
CA ALA A 331 -3.70 25.80 17.13
C ALA A 331 -3.59 26.07 18.63
N LYS A 332 -2.59 25.43 19.26
CA LYS A 332 -2.41 25.49 20.70
C LYS A 332 -1.81 26.84 21.11
N PHE A 333 -2.39 27.46 22.14
CA PHE A 333 -1.85 28.72 22.69
C PHE A 333 -0.41 28.53 23.18
N GLY A 334 0.46 29.49 22.86
CA GLY A 334 1.90 29.42 23.17
C GLY A 334 2.71 28.57 22.18
N GLU A 335 2.07 27.85 21.26
CA GLU A 335 2.73 27.12 20.19
C GLU A 335 2.60 27.83 18.86
N ARG A 336 3.50 27.50 17.93
CA ARG A 336 3.43 27.99 16.56
C ARG A 336 2.30 27.25 15.81
N PRO A 337 1.31 27.96 15.22
CA PRO A 337 0.31 27.31 14.38
C PRO A 337 0.95 26.64 13.16
N LEU A 338 0.36 25.53 12.72
CA LEU A 338 0.73 24.86 11.47
C LEU A 338 0.47 25.78 10.26
N LYS A 339 1.30 25.63 9.23
CA LYS A 339 1.11 26.27 7.92
C LYS A 339 0.88 25.22 6.83
N MET A 340 -0.25 25.31 6.15
CA MET A 340 -0.61 24.40 5.06
C MET A 340 -0.71 25.14 3.72
N GLY A 341 -0.01 24.64 2.72
CA GLY A 341 -0.17 25.07 1.32
C GLY A 341 -1.34 24.35 0.67
N VAL A 342 -2.19 25.08 -0.06
CA VAL A 342 -3.34 24.52 -0.77
C VAL A 342 -3.16 24.73 -2.26
N LEU A 343 -3.01 23.63 -2.99
CA LEU A 343 -3.06 23.63 -4.44
C LEU A 343 -4.50 23.45 -4.89
N TRP A 344 -5.14 24.54 -5.31
CA TRP A 344 -6.54 24.51 -5.75
C TRP A 344 -6.73 23.81 -7.09
N ARG A 345 -5.75 23.89 -7.98
CA ARG A 345 -5.73 23.25 -9.29
C ARG A 345 -4.27 23.01 -9.67
N ASP A 346 -4.00 21.87 -10.29
CA ASP A 346 -2.67 21.53 -10.82
C ASP A 346 -2.43 22.11 -12.23
N GLY A 347 -3.47 22.64 -12.88
CA GLY A 347 -3.43 23.15 -14.25
C GLY A 347 -3.60 22.07 -15.33
N MET A 348 -3.70 20.81 -14.92
CA MET A 348 -3.76 19.62 -15.79
C MET A 348 -5.15 18.98 -15.78
N VAL A 349 -5.74 18.81 -14.60
CA VAL A 349 -7.02 18.12 -14.41
C VAL A 349 -8.04 19.05 -13.78
N GLY A 350 -9.23 19.12 -14.38
CA GLY A 350 -10.35 19.85 -13.80
C GLY A 350 -10.89 19.16 -12.56
N LEU A 351 -10.97 19.87 -11.43
CA LEU A 351 -11.62 19.33 -10.23
C LEU A 351 -13.13 19.15 -10.43
N HIS A 352 -13.65 17.98 -10.07
CA HIS A 352 -15.09 17.79 -9.93
C HIS A 352 -15.65 18.66 -8.79
N PRO A 353 -16.90 19.16 -8.89
CA PRO A 353 -17.50 20.00 -7.86
C PRO A 353 -17.47 19.43 -6.43
N PRO A 354 -17.69 18.12 -6.20
CA PRO A 354 -17.58 17.54 -4.85
C PRO A 354 -16.16 17.61 -4.27
N VAL A 355 -15.13 17.41 -5.09
CA VAL A 355 -13.71 17.46 -4.66
C VAL A 355 -13.33 18.90 -4.27
N LEU A 356 -13.70 19.87 -5.11
CA LEU A 356 -13.48 21.29 -4.79
C LEU A 356 -14.19 21.70 -3.51
N ARG A 357 -15.42 21.23 -3.30
CA ARG A 357 -16.17 21.47 -2.06
C ARG A 357 -15.47 20.86 -0.86
N GLY A 358 -14.99 19.61 -0.96
CA GLY A 358 -14.23 18.95 0.11
C GLY A 358 -12.98 19.74 0.49
N LEU A 359 -12.20 20.19 -0.50
CA LEU A 359 -11.01 21.02 -0.27
C LEU A 359 -11.37 22.33 0.46
N LYS A 360 -12.45 23.01 0.05
CA LYS A 360 -12.94 24.22 0.74
C LYS A 360 -13.33 23.94 2.20
N VAL A 361 -14.02 22.83 2.47
CA VAL A 361 -14.39 22.43 3.84
C VAL A 361 -13.14 22.26 4.71
N VAL A 362 -12.11 21.57 4.21
CA VAL A 362 -10.85 21.38 4.93
C VAL A 362 -10.15 22.72 5.18
N VAL A 363 -10.06 23.58 4.16
CA VAL A 363 -9.42 24.89 4.28
C VAL A 363 -10.10 25.78 5.33
N GLU A 364 -11.42 25.85 5.30
CA GLU A 364 -12.17 26.65 6.27
C GLU A 364 -12.08 26.06 7.68
N ALA A 365 -12.06 24.73 7.82
CA ALA A 365 -11.83 24.08 9.11
C ALA A 365 -10.44 24.40 9.68
N LEU A 366 -9.38 24.34 8.86
CA LEU A 366 -8.01 24.68 9.27
C LEU A 366 -7.88 26.14 9.71
N LYS A 367 -8.48 27.07 8.97
CA LYS A 367 -8.50 28.50 9.35
C LYS A 367 -9.25 28.72 10.66
N LYS A 368 -10.43 28.11 10.82
CA LYS A 368 -11.24 28.21 12.04
C LYS A 368 -10.52 27.62 13.26
N ALA A 369 -9.74 26.56 13.05
CA ALA A 369 -8.87 25.97 14.05
C ALA A 369 -7.65 26.87 14.41
N GLY A 370 -7.45 28.00 13.75
CA GLY A 370 -6.36 28.93 14.04
C GLY A 370 -5.03 28.61 13.32
N HIS A 371 -5.05 27.70 12.34
CA HIS A 371 -3.89 27.41 11.49
C HIS A 371 -3.77 28.38 10.32
N LYS A 372 -2.57 28.46 9.74
CA LYS A 372 -2.28 29.29 8.58
C LYS A 372 -2.49 28.47 7.31
N VAL A 373 -3.24 29.02 6.36
CA VAL A 373 -3.43 28.43 5.05
C VAL A 373 -2.96 29.41 3.98
N ILE A 374 -2.16 28.94 3.02
CA ILE A 374 -1.68 29.75 1.90
C ILE A 374 -2.05 29.08 0.58
N ASP A 375 -2.33 29.90 -0.44
CA ASP A 375 -2.48 29.40 -1.80
C ASP A 375 -1.11 28.94 -2.32
N TRP A 376 -1.03 27.66 -2.70
CA TRP A 376 0.19 27.04 -3.20
C TRP A 376 0.24 27.17 -4.72
N LYS A 377 1.30 27.80 -5.23
CA LYS A 377 1.52 28.10 -6.66
C LYS A 377 2.92 27.64 -7.08
N PRO A 378 3.18 26.32 -7.10
CA PRO A 378 4.49 25.77 -7.39
C PRO A 378 4.84 25.88 -8.89
N PRO A 379 6.08 25.50 -9.28
CA PRO A 379 6.39 25.19 -10.68
C PRO A 379 5.36 24.22 -11.29
N SER A 380 5.12 24.35 -12.61
CA SER A 380 4.05 23.65 -13.31
C SER A 380 4.11 22.13 -13.12
N HIS A 381 2.98 21.53 -12.71
CA HIS A 381 2.86 20.07 -12.60
C HIS A 381 2.80 19.40 -13.96
N GLU A 382 2.49 20.12 -15.04
CA GLU A 382 2.61 19.61 -16.42
C GLU A 382 4.05 19.16 -16.72
N THR A 383 5.04 19.97 -16.32
CA THR A 383 6.46 19.65 -16.47
C THR A 383 6.81 18.37 -15.72
N ALA A 384 6.35 18.24 -14.46
CA ALA A 384 6.56 17.04 -13.65
C ALA A 384 5.92 15.80 -14.30
N THR A 385 4.69 15.92 -14.80
CA THR A 385 3.96 14.84 -15.46
C THR A 385 4.66 14.38 -16.73
N ASN A 386 5.16 15.30 -17.55
CA ASN A 386 5.89 14.97 -18.77
C ASN A 386 7.22 14.27 -18.46
N ILE A 387 7.98 14.77 -17.47
CA ILE A 387 9.23 14.14 -17.03
C ILE A 387 8.98 12.73 -16.49
N HIS A 388 8.02 12.59 -15.58
CA HIS A 388 7.67 11.30 -14.99
C HIS A 388 7.15 10.30 -16.02
N GLY A 389 6.24 10.73 -16.90
CA GLY A 389 5.72 9.91 -18.00
C GLY A 389 6.80 9.49 -18.99
N GLY A 390 7.79 10.37 -19.26
CA GLY A 390 8.95 10.04 -20.07
C GLY A 390 9.78 8.90 -19.48
N PHE A 391 10.00 8.89 -18.16
CA PHE A 391 10.68 7.76 -17.52
C PHE A 391 9.87 6.47 -17.51
N LEU A 392 8.58 6.54 -17.22
CA LEU A 392 7.70 5.36 -17.17
C LEU A 392 7.58 4.67 -18.53
N SER A 393 7.65 5.44 -19.62
CA SER A 393 7.53 4.95 -21.00
C SER A 393 8.87 4.74 -21.71
N ALA A 394 10.00 4.97 -21.02
CA ALA A 394 11.33 4.98 -21.63
C ALA A 394 11.71 3.64 -22.29
N ASP A 395 11.26 2.52 -21.74
CA ASP A 395 11.53 1.17 -22.26
C ASP A 395 10.66 0.82 -23.48
N GLY A 396 9.68 1.67 -23.84
CA GLY A 396 8.74 1.39 -24.92
C GLY A 396 7.80 0.21 -24.64
N ALA A 397 7.54 -0.11 -23.37
CA ALA A 397 6.76 -1.25 -22.88
C ALA A 397 7.35 -2.64 -23.20
N HIS A 398 8.65 -2.74 -23.49
CA HIS A 398 9.28 -4.01 -23.82
C HIS A 398 9.27 -5.00 -22.64
N ASP A 399 9.50 -4.52 -21.41
CA ASP A 399 9.44 -5.35 -20.20
C ASP A 399 8.05 -5.99 -20.03
N ILE A 400 7.02 -5.15 -20.16
CA ILE A 400 5.61 -5.56 -20.07
C ILE A 400 5.28 -6.63 -21.12
N HIS A 401 5.61 -6.40 -22.40
CA HIS A 401 5.30 -7.34 -23.47
C HIS A 401 6.13 -8.63 -23.36
N GLN A 402 7.37 -8.56 -22.88
CA GLN A 402 8.16 -9.75 -22.56
C GLN A 402 7.42 -10.66 -21.56
N HIS A 403 6.78 -10.08 -20.55
CA HIS A 403 6.04 -10.83 -19.53
C HIS A 403 4.72 -11.39 -20.06
N LEU A 404 3.97 -10.62 -20.85
CA LEU A 404 2.74 -11.08 -21.50
C LEU A 404 2.99 -12.26 -22.44
N ASN A 405 4.09 -12.23 -23.20
CA ASN A 405 4.46 -13.28 -24.14
C ASN A 405 4.73 -14.65 -23.49
N ARG A 406 4.96 -14.72 -22.16
CA ARG A 406 5.20 -15.99 -21.45
C ARG A 406 3.95 -16.87 -21.38
N SER A 407 2.78 -16.26 -21.25
CA SER A 407 1.48 -16.95 -21.27
C SER A 407 0.75 -16.78 -22.60
N GLY A 408 1.09 -15.74 -23.36
CA GLY A 408 0.31 -15.30 -24.52
C GLY A 408 -0.95 -14.55 -24.13
N GLU A 409 -1.06 -14.07 -22.88
CA GLU A 409 -2.20 -13.27 -22.45
C GLU A 409 -2.17 -11.88 -23.12
N PRO A 410 -3.32 -11.30 -23.48
CA PRO A 410 -3.37 -9.95 -24.00
C PRO A 410 -3.32 -8.92 -22.86
N LEU A 411 -2.99 -7.67 -23.21
CA LEU A 411 -3.35 -6.53 -22.38
C LEU A 411 -4.87 -6.47 -22.19
N ILE A 412 -5.31 -6.18 -20.96
CA ILE A 412 -6.70 -5.82 -20.70
C ILE A 412 -7.11 -4.64 -21.59
N PRO A 413 -8.39 -4.54 -22.03
CA PRO A 413 -8.82 -3.53 -22.99
C PRO A 413 -8.38 -2.11 -22.66
N ASP A 414 -8.45 -1.74 -21.38
CA ASP A 414 -8.15 -0.42 -20.83
C ASP A 414 -6.69 0.03 -21.03
N LEU A 415 -5.77 -0.93 -21.16
CA LEU A 415 -4.33 -0.66 -21.27
C LEU A 415 -3.79 -0.76 -22.71
N ARG A 416 -4.60 -1.26 -23.65
CA ARG A 416 -4.14 -1.59 -25.02
C ARG A 416 -3.58 -0.41 -25.78
N ASP A 417 -4.13 0.78 -25.58
CA ASP A 417 -3.67 1.98 -26.29
C ASP A 417 -2.49 2.65 -25.60
N GLY A 418 -2.45 2.65 -24.27
CA GLY A 418 -1.38 3.26 -23.48
C GLY A 418 -0.07 2.48 -23.52
N LEU A 419 -0.13 1.14 -23.58
CA LEU A 419 1.02 0.24 -23.43
C LEU A 419 1.35 -0.53 -24.71
N LYS A 420 1.14 0.07 -25.88
CA LYS A 420 1.64 -0.50 -27.16
C LYS A 420 3.17 -0.46 -27.17
N LEU A 421 3.77 -1.48 -27.80
CA LEU A 421 5.21 -1.49 -28.08
C LEU A 421 5.59 -0.25 -28.89
N LYS A 422 6.64 0.45 -28.43
CA LYS A 422 7.22 1.62 -29.08
C LYS A 422 8.73 1.49 -29.09
N THR A 423 9.41 2.22 -29.96
CA THR A 423 10.87 2.31 -29.91
C THR A 423 11.32 2.87 -28.55
N PRO A 424 12.25 2.19 -27.84
CA PRO A 424 12.76 2.69 -26.58
C PRO A 424 13.45 4.05 -26.74
N THR A 425 13.45 4.83 -25.67
CA THR A 425 14.14 6.12 -25.62
C THR A 425 15.65 5.91 -25.71
N GLU A 426 16.31 6.66 -26.61
CA GLU A 426 17.77 6.64 -26.72
C GLU A 426 18.45 7.09 -25.43
N LEU A 427 19.61 6.52 -25.12
CA LEU A 427 20.34 6.80 -23.88
C LEU A 427 20.58 8.29 -23.63
N LEU A 428 21.02 9.05 -24.65
CA LEU A 428 21.30 10.48 -24.49
C LEU A 428 20.02 11.28 -24.20
N LYS A 429 18.89 10.94 -24.85
CA LYS A 429 17.59 11.55 -24.56
C LYS A 429 17.10 11.22 -23.15
N TYR A 430 17.36 10.00 -22.67
CA TYR A 430 17.06 9.61 -21.29
C TYR A 430 17.90 10.43 -20.30
N GLN A 431 19.19 10.64 -20.58
CA GLN A 431 20.07 11.47 -19.75
C GLN A 431 19.64 12.95 -19.74
N ASP A 432 19.24 13.49 -20.89
CA ASP A 432 18.68 14.85 -20.99
C ASP A 432 17.39 14.99 -20.16
N LEU A 433 16.53 13.96 -20.18
CA LEU A 433 15.32 13.91 -19.35
C LEU A 433 15.66 13.90 -17.85
N THR A 434 16.71 13.17 -17.44
CA THR A 434 17.23 13.18 -16.07
C THR A 434 17.71 14.56 -15.65
N ILE A 435 18.44 15.27 -16.50
CA ILE A 435 18.89 16.64 -16.21
C ILE A 435 17.68 17.58 -16.04
N GLN A 436 16.66 17.46 -16.89
CA GLN A 436 15.41 18.22 -16.75
C GLN A 436 14.68 17.92 -15.44
N GLY A 437 14.63 16.65 -15.02
CA GLY A 437 14.07 16.23 -13.72
C GLY A 437 14.78 16.87 -12.54
N LEU A 438 16.12 16.82 -12.51
CA LEU A 438 16.92 17.43 -11.46
C LEU A 438 16.74 18.95 -11.38
N GLU A 439 16.66 19.62 -12.53
CA GLU A 439 16.39 21.06 -12.58
C GLU A 439 15.01 21.38 -12.02
N PHE A 440 13.98 20.62 -12.39
CA PHE A 440 12.62 20.82 -11.90
C PHE A 440 12.53 20.60 -10.38
N GLU A 441 13.20 19.57 -9.84
CA GLU A 441 13.29 19.33 -8.40
C GLU A 441 13.93 20.50 -7.66
N ARG A 442 15.01 21.08 -8.21
CA ARG A 442 15.64 22.28 -7.65
C ARG A 442 14.68 23.46 -7.63
N GLN A 443 14.00 23.73 -8.74
CA GLN A 443 13.02 24.82 -8.81
C GLN A 443 11.88 24.64 -7.81
N TYR A 444 11.39 23.41 -7.63
CA TYR A 444 10.35 23.11 -6.66
C TYR A 444 10.85 23.30 -5.22
N SER A 445 12.10 22.88 -4.94
CA SER A 445 12.74 23.09 -3.64
C SER A 445 12.96 24.57 -3.33
N ASP A 446 13.47 25.34 -4.29
CA ASP A 446 13.66 26.79 -4.16
C ASP A 446 12.33 27.51 -3.92
N TYR A 447 11.27 27.12 -4.65
CA TYR A 447 9.92 27.61 -4.40
C TYR A 447 9.45 27.26 -2.98
N TRP A 448 9.61 26.01 -2.55
CA TRP A 448 9.25 25.59 -1.19
C TRP A 448 9.95 26.45 -0.14
N ASN A 449 11.27 26.64 -0.30
CA ASN A 449 12.09 27.43 0.60
C ASN A 449 11.74 28.92 0.56
N SER A 450 11.29 29.47 -0.58
CA SER A 450 10.81 30.85 -0.66
C SER A 450 9.54 31.10 0.17
N THR A 451 8.80 30.04 0.54
CA THR A 451 7.64 30.11 1.42
C THR A 451 7.97 29.84 2.90
N ALA A 452 9.25 29.60 3.22
CA ALA A 452 9.70 29.07 4.49
C ALA A 452 9.63 30.06 5.66
N ASP A 453 9.53 31.37 5.39
CA ASP A 453 9.53 32.49 6.35
C ASP A 453 8.58 32.30 7.55
N SER A 454 7.67 31.32 7.48
CA SER A 454 6.83 30.96 8.62
C SER A 454 6.53 29.47 8.89
N ASP A 455 7.14 28.46 8.22
CA ASP A 455 7.11 27.01 8.63
C ASP A 455 7.93 26.04 7.73
N GLY A 456 8.89 26.51 6.92
CA GLY A 456 9.66 25.61 6.06
C GLY A 456 10.68 24.80 6.85
N MET A 457 10.47 23.49 7.01
CA MET A 457 11.54 22.62 7.52
C MET A 457 12.68 22.56 6.49
N LEU A 458 13.86 22.98 6.91
CA LEU A 458 15.12 22.44 6.38
C LEU A 458 15.37 21.09 7.07
N PRO A 459 15.63 20.00 6.34
CA PRO A 459 16.22 18.80 6.92
C PRO A 459 17.70 19.09 7.23
N SER A 460 17.99 19.93 8.22
CA SER A 460 19.33 19.97 8.80
C SER A 460 19.35 18.98 9.97
N PRO A 461 20.05 17.84 9.85
CA PRO A 461 20.39 17.09 11.04
C PRO A 461 21.29 17.99 11.90
N LYS A 462 20.83 18.34 13.10
CA LYS A 462 21.77 18.67 14.18
C LYS A 462 22.55 17.39 14.46
N PHE A 463 23.60 17.13 13.69
CA PHE A 463 24.59 16.15 14.08
C PHE A 463 25.23 16.67 15.36
N SER A 464 24.80 16.12 16.50
CA SER A 464 25.58 16.20 17.74
C SER A 464 26.95 15.62 17.43
N ARG A 465 27.94 16.50 17.22
CA ARG A 465 29.35 16.10 17.24
C ARG A 465 29.71 15.78 18.68
N HIS A 466 29.38 14.58 19.14
CA HIS A 466 30.15 13.94 20.21
C HIS A 466 31.49 13.47 19.61
N ILE A 467 32.38 14.44 19.38
CA ILE A 467 33.80 14.13 19.26
C ILE A 467 34.25 13.85 20.70
N ASN A 468 34.42 12.56 21.01
CA ASN A 468 35.15 12.13 22.18
C ASN A 468 36.53 12.79 22.13
N LYS A 469 36.78 13.70 23.08
CA LYS A 469 38.15 14.05 23.46
C LYS A 469 38.68 12.92 24.32
N SER A 470 39.61 12.15 23.77
CA SER A 470 40.66 11.46 24.51
C SER A 470 41.97 11.74 23.79
#